data_AF-A0A7C6VAU3-F1
#
_entry.id   AF-A0A7C6VAU3-F1
#
_cell.length_a   1.000
_cell.length_b   1.000
_cell.length_c   1.000
_cell.angle_alpha   90.00
_cell.angle_beta   90.00
_cell.angle_gamma   90.00
#
_symmetry.space_group_name_H-M   'P 1'
#
loop_
_entity.id
_entity.type
_entity.pdbx_description
1 polymer ?
#
loop_
_entity_poly.entity_id
_entity_poly.type
_entity_poly.pdbx_seq_one_letter_code
_entity_poly.pdbx_strand_id
1 'polypeptide(L)'
;MARHAAEARSPLSFLYQLLAIVVVSALALGAQLVTSQFEAFAQNEAVSATLITDGQTFAGEPKLTTGDTVILRVSYDNSVTPGSSVTISVGDELSLPAGTSLTVPAGNTAIQSMTTDANGNVVITFADPFPSDVEQGALDISYVVNTVTESEMTEVTWSIDDRAGSADVVLVTADDEPNSNLSDGSSKSITAGWPSFSVSVDSSGNVVIDPSAVGTEITYTLTASTVSAVSGYTIADTLAERMTYVDGS
;
A
#
# COMPACT_ATOMS: atom_id res chain seq x y z
N MET A 1 -28.10 -50.86 -65.71
CA MET A 1 -28.69 -49.86 -64.79
C MET A 1 -27.58 -48.91 -64.33
N ALA A 2 -27.77 -47.59 -64.57
CA ALA A 2 -27.09 -46.40 -64.01
C ALA A 2 -25.54 -46.38 -63.89
N ARG A 3 -24.83 -45.58 -64.72
CA ARG A 3 -24.42 -44.15 -64.55
C ARG A 3 -23.33 -43.96 -63.47
N HIS A 4 -22.10 -43.55 -63.84
CA HIS A 4 -21.57 -42.16 -63.78
C HIS A 4 -21.65 -41.55 -62.36
N ALA A 5 -20.64 -40.95 -61.73
CA ALA A 5 -19.46 -40.25 -62.23
C ALA A 5 -18.40 -40.11 -61.10
N ALA A 6 -17.18 -39.77 -61.50
CA ALA A 6 -16.10 -39.31 -60.63
C ALA A 6 -16.41 -37.92 -60.03
N GLU A 7 -15.95 -37.65 -58.82
CA GLU A 7 -15.67 -36.28 -58.37
C GLU A 7 -14.40 -36.30 -57.51
N ALA A 8 -13.30 -35.87 -58.14
CA ALA A 8 -12.15 -35.35 -57.41
C ALA A 8 -12.59 -34.05 -56.73
N ARG A 9 -12.37 -33.92 -55.42
CA ARG A 9 -12.41 -32.63 -54.75
C ARG A 9 -11.04 -32.30 -54.17
N SER A 10 -10.55 -31.20 -54.72
CA SER A 10 -9.31 -30.48 -54.45
C SER A 10 -9.13 -30.13 -52.96
N PRO A 11 -7.87 -30.10 -52.46
CA PRO A 11 -7.52 -29.61 -51.13
C PRO A 11 -7.50 -28.08 -51.14
N LEU A 12 -8.24 -27.41 -50.25
CA LEU A 12 -8.08 -25.98 -49.82
C LEU A 12 -9.40 -25.33 -49.34
N SER A 13 -10.25 -26.03 -48.59
CA SER A 13 -11.46 -25.40 -48.01
C SER A 13 -11.82 -25.91 -46.61
N PHE A 14 -10.79 -26.19 -45.79
CA PHE A 14 -10.94 -26.44 -44.34
C PHE A 14 -10.02 -25.55 -43.48
N LEU A 15 -9.22 -24.68 -44.10
CA LEU A 15 -8.73 -23.46 -43.45
C LEU A 15 -9.76 -22.38 -43.76
N TYR A 16 -10.24 -21.65 -42.76
CA TYR A 16 -11.25 -20.57 -42.83
C TYR A 16 -12.74 -20.94 -42.72
N GLN A 17 -13.12 -21.69 -41.67
CA GLN A 17 -14.45 -21.45 -41.10
C GLN A 17 -14.47 -21.73 -39.58
N LEU A 18 -14.61 -20.62 -38.83
CA LEU A 18 -15.03 -20.48 -37.43
C LEU A 18 -13.96 -20.75 -36.36
N LEU A 19 -13.23 -19.72 -35.91
CA LEU A 19 -13.65 -18.66 -34.97
C LEU A 19 -13.59 -19.12 -33.50
N ALA A 20 -12.61 -18.57 -32.78
CA ALA A 20 -12.60 -18.24 -31.36
C ALA A 20 -13.04 -19.31 -30.34
N ILE A 21 -12.05 -19.96 -29.70
CA ILE A 21 -12.13 -20.27 -28.27
C ILE A 21 -10.75 -19.93 -27.67
N VAL A 22 -10.61 -18.70 -27.20
CA VAL A 22 -9.54 -18.35 -26.26
C VAL A 22 -9.94 -18.98 -24.93
N VAL A 23 -9.26 -20.06 -24.57
CA VAL A 23 -9.31 -20.62 -23.23
C VAL A 23 -8.48 -19.71 -22.32
N VAL A 24 -9.09 -18.70 -21.71
CA VAL A 24 -8.53 -18.08 -20.51
C VAL A 24 -9.03 -18.89 -19.32
N SER A 25 -8.20 -19.83 -18.89
CA SER A 25 -8.34 -20.44 -17.57
C SER A 25 -8.17 -19.34 -16.52
N ALA A 26 -9.25 -18.99 -15.83
CA ALA A 26 -9.19 -18.25 -14.58
C ALA A 26 -8.42 -19.10 -13.57
N LEU A 27 -7.15 -18.77 -13.34
CA LEU A 27 -6.39 -19.34 -12.24
C LEU A 27 -6.93 -18.73 -10.95
N ALA A 28 -7.84 -19.45 -10.30
CA ALA A 28 -8.20 -19.24 -8.92
C ALA A 28 -6.94 -19.48 -8.06
N LEU A 29 -6.20 -18.42 -7.77
CA LEU A 29 -5.26 -18.40 -6.68
C LEU A 29 -6.04 -18.10 -5.41
N GLY A 30 -6.30 -19.17 -4.65
CA GLY A 30 -6.72 -19.06 -3.25
C GLY A 30 -5.57 -18.48 -2.44
N ALA A 31 -5.44 -17.16 -2.44
CA ALA A 31 -4.79 -16.45 -1.34
C ALA A 31 -5.78 -16.44 -0.17
N GLN A 32 -5.32 -16.86 1.01
CA GLN A 32 -6.06 -16.65 2.24
C GLN A 32 -6.09 -15.14 2.48
N LEU A 33 -7.14 -14.48 1.98
CA LEU A 33 -7.38 -13.06 2.21
C LEU A 33 -7.57 -12.88 3.72
N VAL A 34 -6.57 -12.28 4.38
CA VAL A 34 -6.76 -11.70 5.70
C VAL A 34 -7.64 -10.49 5.48
N THR A 35 -8.93 -10.61 5.79
CA THR A 35 -9.84 -9.45 5.82
C THR A 35 -9.56 -8.69 7.11
N SER A 36 -8.51 -7.88 7.14
CA SER A 36 -8.42 -6.79 8.12
C SER A 36 -9.67 -5.93 7.91
N GLN A 37 -10.53 -5.89 8.92
CA GLN A 37 -11.77 -5.12 8.85
C GLN A 37 -11.40 -3.65 9.02
N PHE A 38 -11.12 -2.99 7.91
CA PHE A 38 -11.04 -1.54 7.86
C PHE A 38 -12.38 -0.94 8.27
N GLU A 39 -12.39 0.30 8.75
CA GLU A 39 -13.64 1.02 9.01
C GLU A 39 -14.38 1.21 7.67
N ALA A 40 -15.20 0.22 7.33
CA ALA A 40 -16.09 0.27 6.20
C ALA A 40 -17.20 1.28 6.50
N PHE A 41 -17.65 1.98 5.46
CA PHE A 41 -18.91 2.72 5.51
C PHE A 41 -20.00 1.88 6.19
N ALA A 42 -20.88 2.53 6.96
CA ALA A 42 -22.09 1.89 7.46
C ALA A 42 -22.78 1.13 6.30
N GLN A 43 -22.97 -0.18 6.47
CA GLN A 43 -23.46 -1.14 5.47
C GLN A 43 -24.88 -0.86 4.89
N ASN A 44 -25.45 0.32 5.11
CA ASN A 44 -26.82 0.69 4.69
C ASN A 44 -26.84 1.76 3.58
N GLU A 45 -25.72 1.99 2.90
CA GLU A 45 -25.63 2.98 1.83
C GLU A 45 -25.58 2.29 0.47
N ALA A 46 -26.25 2.90 -0.51
CA ALA A 46 -26.38 2.37 -1.87
C ALA A 46 -25.03 2.09 -2.56
N VAL A 47 -23.96 2.77 -2.13
CA VAL A 47 -22.58 2.56 -2.57
C VAL A 47 -21.65 2.59 -1.36
N SER A 48 -20.74 1.62 -1.29
CA SER A 48 -19.69 1.47 -0.28
C SER A 48 -18.36 1.08 -0.92
N ALA A 49 -17.26 1.26 -0.18
CA ALA A 49 -15.92 0.86 -0.62
C ALA A 49 -15.15 0.19 0.51
N THR A 50 -14.26 -0.73 0.13
CA THR A 50 -13.36 -1.43 1.06
C THR A 50 -11.99 -1.57 0.43
N LEU A 51 -10.95 -1.23 1.18
CA LEU A 51 -9.56 -1.45 0.78
C LEU A 51 -9.21 -2.93 0.89
N ILE A 52 -8.50 -3.45 -0.10
CA ILE A 52 -8.03 -4.84 -0.16
C ILE A 52 -6.55 -4.81 -0.55
N THR A 53 -5.71 -5.38 0.29
CA THR A 53 -4.26 -5.53 0.07
C THR A 53 -3.92 -6.98 -0.30
N ASP A 54 -2.66 -7.25 -0.63
CA ASP A 54 -2.17 -8.58 -1.00
C ASP A 54 -2.05 -9.56 0.19
N GLY A 55 -2.33 -9.08 1.41
CA GLY A 55 -2.30 -9.85 2.65
C GLY A 55 -0.93 -9.90 3.35
N GLN A 56 0.09 -9.22 2.83
CA GLN A 56 1.33 -9.03 3.58
C GLN A 56 1.03 -8.20 4.83
N THR A 57 1.60 -8.60 5.97
CA THR A 57 1.42 -7.88 7.23
C THR A 57 2.72 -7.66 7.97
N PHE A 58 2.80 -6.55 8.69
CA PHE A 58 3.82 -6.24 9.66
C PHE A 58 3.13 -5.80 10.95
N ALA A 59 3.51 -6.38 12.08
CA ALA A 59 2.85 -6.15 13.38
C ALA A 59 1.33 -6.43 13.41
N GLY A 60 0.81 -7.22 12.46
CA GLY A 60 -0.62 -7.49 12.32
C GLY A 60 -1.37 -6.53 11.39
N GLU A 61 -0.71 -5.48 10.93
CA GLU A 61 -1.25 -4.48 10.01
C GLU A 61 -0.79 -4.75 8.58
N PRO A 62 -1.55 -4.36 7.55
CA PRO A 62 -1.14 -4.50 6.17
C PRO A 62 0.22 -3.82 5.92
N LYS A 63 1.16 -4.55 5.33
CA LYS A 63 2.46 -4.02 4.93
C LYS A 63 2.42 -3.63 3.46
N LEU A 64 2.79 -2.41 3.14
CA LEU A 64 2.82 -1.89 1.77
C LEU A 64 4.18 -1.24 1.46
N THR A 65 4.61 -1.38 0.21
CA THR A 65 5.84 -0.81 -0.34
C THR A 65 5.54 -0.06 -1.64
N THR A 66 6.47 0.79 -2.07
CA THR A 66 6.32 1.53 -3.32
C THR A 66 6.04 0.62 -4.51
N GLY A 67 4.97 0.94 -5.26
CA GLY A 67 4.54 0.20 -6.43
C GLY A 67 3.63 -1.00 -6.12
N ASP A 68 3.40 -1.33 -4.85
CA ASP A 68 2.41 -2.34 -4.50
C ASP A 68 1.04 -1.95 -5.02
N THR A 69 0.29 -2.95 -5.49
CA THR A 69 -1.07 -2.74 -5.97
C THR A 69 -2.05 -2.95 -4.83
N VAL A 70 -2.88 -1.94 -4.59
CA VAL A 70 -3.98 -1.99 -3.64
C VAL A 70 -5.30 -1.91 -4.42
N ILE A 71 -6.29 -2.67 -3.98
CA ILE A 71 -7.61 -2.69 -4.61
C ILE A 71 -8.59 -1.95 -3.71
N LEU A 72 -9.27 -0.94 -4.25
CA LEU A 72 -10.46 -0.39 -3.64
C LEU A 72 -11.68 -1.06 -4.27
N ARG A 73 -12.31 -1.98 -3.55
CA ARG A 73 -13.54 -2.65 -4.00
C ARG A 73 -14.73 -1.75 -3.71
N VAL A 74 -15.36 -1.24 -4.76
CA VAL A 74 -16.59 -0.45 -4.68
C VAL A 74 -17.77 -1.40 -4.87
N SER A 75 -18.65 -1.47 -3.87
CA SER A 75 -19.87 -2.27 -3.89
C SER A 75 -21.08 -1.36 -3.97
N TYR A 76 -22.15 -1.80 -4.64
CA TYR A 76 -23.39 -1.06 -4.77
C TYR A 76 -24.61 -1.98 -4.82
N ASP A 77 -25.78 -1.43 -4.54
CA ASP A 77 -27.06 -2.14 -4.62
C ASP A 77 -28.14 -1.39 -5.44
N ASN A 78 -29.33 -1.97 -5.52
CA ASN A 78 -30.46 -1.43 -6.27
C ASN A 78 -31.10 -0.16 -5.65
N SER A 79 -30.61 0.32 -4.51
CA SER A 79 -31.04 1.59 -3.91
C SER A 79 -30.31 2.81 -4.49
N VAL A 80 -29.33 2.58 -5.38
CA VAL A 80 -28.69 3.66 -6.17
C VAL A 80 -29.74 4.42 -6.98
N THR A 81 -29.64 5.75 -6.99
CA THR A 81 -30.50 6.60 -7.81
C THR A 81 -30.14 6.44 -9.29
N PRO A 82 -31.09 6.07 -10.19
CA PRO A 82 -30.81 5.99 -11.62
C PRO A 82 -30.19 7.27 -12.18
N GLY A 83 -29.15 7.13 -12.99
CA GLY A 83 -28.42 8.25 -13.60
C GLY A 83 -27.54 9.07 -12.66
N SER A 84 -27.44 8.71 -11.37
CA SER A 84 -26.53 9.40 -10.45
C SER A 84 -25.07 9.06 -10.74
N SER A 85 -24.17 9.94 -10.32
CA SER A 85 -22.74 9.68 -10.29
C SER A 85 -22.21 9.75 -8.87
N VAL A 86 -21.17 8.97 -8.59
CA VAL A 86 -20.37 9.05 -7.36
C VAL A 86 -18.91 9.29 -7.72
N THR A 87 -18.23 10.07 -6.89
CA THR A 87 -16.80 10.38 -7.03
C THR A 87 -16.00 9.63 -5.98
N ILE A 88 -14.99 8.89 -6.42
CA ILE A 88 -14.08 8.14 -5.57
C ILE A 88 -12.73 8.85 -5.55
N SER A 89 -12.30 9.26 -4.36
CA SER A 89 -10.97 9.84 -4.14
C SER A 89 -10.15 8.94 -3.21
N VAL A 90 -8.82 9.05 -3.28
CA VAL A 90 -7.87 8.37 -2.40
C VAL A 90 -6.87 9.39 -1.84
N GLY A 91 -6.26 9.07 -0.70
CA GLY A 91 -5.19 9.85 -0.09
C GLY A 91 -3.92 9.91 -0.94
N ASP A 92 -2.98 10.76 -0.53
CA ASP A 92 -1.74 11.06 -1.25
C ASP A 92 -0.79 9.84 -1.34
N GLU A 93 -1.03 8.80 -0.55
CA GLU A 93 -0.26 7.56 -0.54
C GLU A 93 -0.53 6.70 -1.77
N LEU A 94 -1.68 6.90 -2.44
CA LEU A 94 -2.14 6.07 -3.54
C LEU A 94 -2.33 6.89 -4.82
N SER A 95 -2.13 6.26 -5.97
CA SER A 95 -2.49 6.86 -7.26
C SER A 95 -2.98 5.81 -8.25
N LEU A 96 -3.75 6.24 -9.25
CA LEU A 96 -4.03 5.37 -10.39
C LEU A 96 -2.74 5.13 -11.17
N PRO A 97 -2.44 3.90 -11.60
CA PRO A 97 -1.28 3.63 -12.44
C PRO A 97 -1.28 4.54 -13.67
N ALA A 98 -0.11 5.03 -14.07
CA ALA A 98 0.02 5.90 -15.24
C ALA A 98 -0.54 5.21 -16.50
N GLY A 99 -1.38 5.94 -17.25
CA GLY A 99 -2.01 5.41 -18.47
C GLY A 99 -3.18 4.45 -18.22
N THR A 100 -3.69 4.36 -16.98
CA THR A 100 -4.91 3.59 -16.67
C THR A 100 -6.08 4.07 -17.53
N SER A 101 -6.70 3.12 -18.23
CA SER A 101 -7.99 3.33 -18.91
C SER A 101 -9.08 2.66 -18.10
N LEU A 102 -9.94 3.47 -17.49
CA LEU A 102 -11.10 2.95 -16.76
C LEU A 102 -12.10 2.39 -17.77
N THR A 103 -12.47 1.13 -17.59
CA THR A 103 -13.45 0.46 -18.43
C THR A 103 -14.48 -0.22 -17.53
N VAL A 104 -15.74 -0.09 -17.91
CA VAL A 104 -16.82 -0.82 -17.23
C VAL A 104 -16.64 -2.31 -17.54
N PRO A 105 -16.57 -3.19 -16.53
CA PRO A 105 -16.43 -4.62 -16.75
C PRO A 105 -17.54 -5.16 -17.66
N ALA A 106 -17.17 -6.02 -18.60
CA ALA A 106 -18.12 -6.61 -19.54
C ALA A 106 -19.24 -7.35 -18.77
N GLY A 107 -20.49 -7.08 -19.14
CA GLY A 107 -21.67 -7.65 -18.50
C GLY A 107 -22.19 -6.84 -17.31
N ASN A 108 -21.48 -5.81 -16.85
CA ASN A 108 -22.06 -4.84 -15.91
C ASN A 108 -23.00 -3.89 -16.67
N THR A 109 -24.30 -4.02 -16.41
CA THR A 109 -25.37 -3.20 -17.01
C THR A 109 -25.80 -2.04 -16.11
N ALA A 110 -25.43 -2.06 -14.82
CA ALA A 110 -25.81 -1.04 -13.84
C ALA A 110 -24.91 0.21 -13.91
N ILE A 111 -23.69 0.07 -14.42
CA ILE A 111 -22.75 1.18 -14.60
C ILE A 111 -22.74 1.60 -16.07
N GLN A 112 -23.03 2.86 -16.31
CA GLN A 112 -22.99 3.45 -17.66
C GLN A 112 -21.56 3.82 -18.06
N SER A 113 -20.79 4.43 -17.17
CA SER A 113 -19.43 4.87 -17.47
C SER A 113 -18.56 4.99 -16.23
N MET A 114 -17.25 4.86 -16.44
CA MET A 114 -16.21 5.20 -15.47
C MET A 114 -15.22 6.15 -16.14
N THR A 115 -14.94 7.28 -15.49
CA THR A 115 -14.02 8.30 -16.00
C THR A 115 -13.16 8.86 -14.86
N THR A 116 -12.12 9.62 -15.18
CA THR A 116 -11.40 10.42 -14.20
C THR A 116 -11.81 11.88 -14.31
N ASP A 117 -11.97 12.58 -13.19
CA ASP A 117 -12.14 14.03 -13.18
C ASP A 117 -10.80 14.77 -13.38
N ALA A 118 -10.83 16.10 -13.28
CA ALA A 118 -9.62 16.94 -13.44
C ALA A 118 -8.59 16.78 -12.32
N ASN A 119 -8.99 16.24 -11.16
CA ASN A 119 -8.14 16.00 -10.01
C ASN A 119 -7.61 14.55 -9.98
N GLY A 120 -8.02 13.70 -10.93
CA GLY A 120 -7.63 12.30 -10.98
C GLY A 120 -8.54 11.37 -10.16
N ASN A 121 -9.66 11.86 -9.63
CA ASN A 121 -10.64 11.05 -8.92
C ASN A 121 -11.45 10.20 -9.90
N VAL A 122 -11.86 9.01 -9.49
CA VAL A 122 -12.69 8.13 -10.31
C VAL A 122 -14.16 8.52 -10.19
N VAL A 123 -14.80 8.86 -11.29
CA VAL A 123 -16.24 9.14 -11.35
C VAL A 123 -16.94 7.93 -11.96
N ILE A 124 -17.88 7.35 -11.21
CA ILE A 124 -18.73 6.24 -11.65
C ILE A 124 -20.13 6.79 -11.90
N THR A 125 -20.65 6.60 -13.10
CA THR A 125 -22.03 6.99 -13.46
C THR A 125 -22.88 5.75 -13.63
N PHE A 126 -23.99 5.68 -12.92
CA PHE A 126 -24.94 4.59 -12.99
C PHE A 126 -25.93 4.77 -14.14
N ALA A 127 -26.46 3.65 -14.65
CA ALA A 127 -27.40 3.65 -15.76
C ALA A 127 -28.72 4.34 -15.41
N ASP A 128 -29.33 4.99 -16.41
CA ASP A 128 -30.69 5.52 -16.35
C ASP A 128 -31.51 4.97 -17.53
N PRO A 129 -32.51 4.09 -17.28
CA PRO A 129 -32.92 3.58 -15.97
C PRO A 129 -31.91 2.59 -15.39
N PHE A 130 -31.89 2.44 -14.06
CA PHE A 130 -31.14 1.37 -13.39
C PHE A 130 -31.77 0.00 -13.75
N PRO A 131 -30.98 -1.04 -14.10
CA PRO A 131 -31.51 -2.32 -14.53
C PRO A 131 -32.33 -3.01 -13.43
N SER A 132 -33.54 -3.47 -13.75
CA SER A 132 -34.44 -4.10 -12.76
C SER A 132 -34.06 -5.53 -12.39
N ASP A 133 -33.05 -6.12 -13.05
CA ASP A 133 -32.51 -7.44 -12.80
C ASP A 133 -31.19 -7.43 -11.99
N VAL A 134 -30.70 -6.23 -11.62
CA VAL A 134 -29.49 -6.07 -10.81
C VAL A 134 -29.88 -5.67 -9.38
N GLU A 135 -29.67 -6.58 -8.43
CA GLU A 135 -29.89 -6.32 -7.00
C GLU A 135 -28.65 -5.74 -6.32
N GLN A 136 -27.47 -6.18 -6.75
CA GLN A 136 -26.17 -5.79 -6.19
C GLN A 136 -25.06 -5.98 -7.21
N GLY A 137 -23.96 -5.25 -7.04
CA GLY A 137 -22.76 -5.43 -7.82
C GLY A 137 -21.52 -4.92 -7.10
N ALA A 138 -20.35 -5.24 -7.64
CA ALA A 138 -19.09 -4.71 -7.18
C ALA A 138 -18.13 -4.54 -8.36
N LEU A 139 -17.20 -3.60 -8.22
CA LEU A 139 -16.07 -3.41 -9.12
C LEU A 139 -14.82 -3.14 -8.31
N ASP A 140 -13.68 -3.53 -8.87
CA ASP A 140 -12.37 -3.36 -8.24
C ASP A 140 -11.64 -2.23 -8.98
N ILE A 141 -11.20 -1.22 -8.23
CA ILE A 141 -10.33 -0.15 -8.74
C ILE A 141 -8.92 -0.41 -8.20
N SER A 142 -7.97 -0.64 -9.09
CA SER A 142 -6.58 -0.85 -8.71
C SER A 142 -5.83 0.49 -8.63
N TYR A 143 -5.24 0.73 -7.46
CA TYR A 143 -4.32 1.82 -7.20
C TYR A 143 -2.91 1.26 -6.98
N VAL A 144 -1.91 2.10 -7.12
CA VAL A 144 -0.52 1.81 -6.75
C VAL A 144 -0.10 2.68 -5.59
N VAL A 145 0.68 2.10 -4.69
CA VAL A 145 1.34 2.83 -3.61
C VAL A 145 2.41 3.73 -4.20
N ASN A 146 2.35 5.00 -3.87
CA ASN A 146 3.30 6.02 -4.31
C ASN A 146 4.69 5.80 -3.67
N THR A 147 5.63 6.69 -3.97
CA THR A 147 6.97 6.61 -3.39
C THR A 147 6.92 6.74 -1.87
N VAL A 148 7.43 5.73 -1.16
CA VAL A 148 7.56 5.69 0.29
C VAL A 148 8.99 6.12 0.63
N THR A 149 9.13 7.22 1.35
CA THR A 149 10.44 7.79 1.72
C THR A 149 10.87 7.45 3.13
N GLU A 150 9.94 7.05 3.97
CA GLU A 150 10.16 6.67 5.37
C GLU A 150 9.25 5.51 5.72
N SER A 151 9.74 4.58 6.55
CA SER A 151 8.93 3.46 7.03
C SER A 151 8.16 3.89 8.26
N GLU A 152 6.83 3.85 8.19
CA GLU A 152 5.96 4.34 9.26
C GLU A 152 4.60 3.66 9.24
N MET A 153 3.88 3.81 10.35
CA MET A 153 2.47 3.51 10.43
C MET A 153 1.69 4.69 9.84
N THR A 154 0.90 4.44 8.80
CA THR A 154 0.19 5.46 8.03
C THR A 154 -1.29 5.11 7.94
N GLU A 155 -2.15 6.12 8.07
CA GLU A 155 -3.58 5.98 7.77
C GLU A 155 -3.80 6.25 6.27
N VAL A 156 -4.08 5.21 5.50
CA VAL A 156 -4.50 5.33 4.09
C VAL A 156 -5.98 5.68 4.04
N THR A 157 -6.33 6.75 3.34
CA THR A 157 -7.70 7.27 3.28
C THR A 157 -8.31 7.14 1.87
N TRP A 158 -9.63 7.05 1.81
CA TRP A 158 -10.42 7.18 0.58
C TRP A 158 -11.76 7.85 0.86
N SER A 159 -12.44 8.31 -0.19
CA SER A 159 -13.79 8.84 -0.08
C SER A 159 -14.73 8.33 -1.17
N ILE A 160 -16.03 8.32 -0.85
CA ILE A 160 -17.12 8.26 -1.82
C ILE A 160 -17.95 9.53 -1.63
N ASP A 161 -17.81 10.45 -2.57
CA ASP A 161 -18.23 11.84 -2.45
C ASP A 161 -17.65 12.44 -1.15
N ASP A 162 -18.49 12.96 -0.25
CA ASP A 162 -18.08 13.57 1.02
C ASP A 162 -17.90 12.57 2.18
N ARG A 163 -18.05 11.27 1.92
CA ARG A 163 -17.95 10.24 2.96
C ARG A 163 -16.57 9.62 2.94
N ALA A 164 -15.83 9.69 4.04
CA ALA A 164 -14.50 9.13 4.17
C ALA A 164 -14.49 7.68 4.70
N GLY A 165 -13.49 6.91 4.29
CA GLY A 165 -13.07 5.64 4.89
C GLY A 165 -11.55 5.61 5.04
N SER A 166 -11.05 4.80 5.97
CA SER A 166 -9.61 4.71 6.22
C SER A 166 -9.16 3.32 6.67
N ALA A 167 -7.86 3.12 6.55
CA ALA A 167 -7.15 1.90 6.88
C ALA A 167 -5.78 2.24 7.44
N ASP A 168 -5.46 1.72 8.63
CA ASP A 168 -4.09 1.73 9.10
C ASP A 168 -3.26 0.71 8.30
N VAL A 169 -2.07 1.14 7.86
CA VAL A 169 -1.08 0.32 7.14
C VAL A 169 0.32 0.65 7.63
N VAL A 170 1.26 -0.25 7.39
CA VAL A 170 2.70 0.00 7.57
C VAL A 170 3.31 0.22 6.19
N LEU A 171 3.67 1.46 5.89
CA LEU A 171 4.47 1.77 4.71
C LEU A 171 5.93 1.43 5.01
N VAL A 172 6.59 0.73 4.10
CA VAL A 172 7.98 0.27 4.28
C VAL A 172 8.83 0.71 3.09
N THR A 173 9.98 1.31 3.37
CA THR A 173 10.98 1.63 2.36
C THR A 173 11.69 0.36 1.90
N ALA A 174 12.26 0.38 0.68
CA ALA A 174 13.01 -0.77 0.18
C ALA A 174 14.24 -1.15 1.05
N ASP A 175 14.80 -0.18 1.78
CA ASP A 175 15.96 -0.38 2.65
C ASP A 175 15.58 -0.97 4.02
N ASP A 176 14.33 -0.76 4.46
CA ASP A 176 13.79 -1.25 5.73
C ASP A 176 13.01 -2.57 5.59
N GLU A 177 12.91 -3.11 4.37
CA GLU A 177 12.36 -4.45 4.16
C GLU A 177 13.10 -5.44 5.07
N PRO A 178 12.40 -6.21 5.93
CA PRO A 178 13.03 -7.13 6.86
C PRO A 178 13.93 -8.12 6.13
N ASN A 179 15.22 -7.82 6.06
CA ASN A 179 16.16 -8.76 5.49
C ASN A 179 16.31 -9.93 6.47
N SER A 180 16.50 -11.13 5.95
CA SER A 180 16.62 -12.36 6.74
C SER A 180 17.83 -12.38 7.69
N ASN A 181 18.64 -11.31 7.72
CA ASN A 181 19.77 -11.14 8.63
C ASN A 181 19.45 -10.20 9.81
N LEU A 182 18.21 -9.74 9.98
CA LEU A 182 17.81 -9.04 11.19
C LEU A 182 17.95 -9.99 12.39
N SER A 183 18.63 -9.50 13.42
CA SER A 183 18.77 -10.16 14.70
C SER A 183 18.45 -9.16 15.80
N ASP A 184 17.90 -9.64 16.92
CA ASP A 184 17.68 -8.80 18.08
C ASP A 184 19.02 -8.24 18.53
N GLY A 185 19.07 -6.92 18.68
CA GLY A 185 20.33 -6.25 18.93
C GLY A 185 20.13 -4.87 19.51
N SER A 186 21.09 -4.45 20.32
CA SER A 186 21.20 -3.08 20.76
C SER A 186 22.67 -2.68 20.74
N SER A 187 22.96 -1.50 20.26
CA SER A 187 24.31 -0.93 20.31
C SER A 187 24.26 0.55 20.66
N LYS A 188 25.35 1.01 21.27
CA LYS A 188 25.62 2.42 21.56
C LYS A 188 26.99 2.72 20.97
N SER A 189 27.07 3.70 20.09
CA SER A 189 28.31 4.08 19.41
C SER A 189 28.47 5.59 19.37
N ILE A 190 29.70 6.07 19.25
CA ILE A 190 30.00 7.50 19.10
C ILE A 190 30.33 7.74 17.63
N THR A 191 29.44 8.49 16.97
CA THR A 191 29.42 8.59 15.51
C THR A 191 30.44 9.59 14.98
N ALA A 192 30.73 10.64 15.75
CA ALA A 192 31.72 11.68 15.40
C ALA A 192 33.14 11.43 15.96
N GLY A 193 33.37 10.27 16.59
CA GLY A 193 34.58 9.98 17.35
C GLY A 193 34.62 10.64 18.74
N TRP A 194 35.42 10.09 19.64
CA TRP A 194 35.60 10.69 20.97
C TRP A 194 36.40 12.00 20.86
N PRO A 195 35.94 13.10 21.48
CA PRO A 195 36.76 14.29 21.58
C PRO A 195 38.05 13.96 22.35
N SER A 196 39.18 14.39 21.79
CA SER A 196 40.49 14.19 22.40
C SER A 196 40.85 15.39 23.26
N PHE A 197 41.09 15.15 24.55
CA PHE A 197 41.53 16.19 25.48
C PHE A 197 42.98 15.96 25.89
N SER A 198 43.72 17.04 26.06
CA SER A 198 45.06 16.96 26.64
C SER A 198 44.96 16.67 28.14
N VAL A 199 45.79 15.74 28.62
CA VAL A 199 45.96 15.44 30.04
C VAL A 199 47.44 15.63 30.35
N SER A 200 47.73 16.45 31.36
CA SER A 200 49.09 16.78 31.77
C SER A 200 49.23 16.76 33.29
N VAL A 201 50.45 16.90 33.79
CA VAL A 201 50.75 17.04 35.22
C VAL A 201 51.41 18.40 35.42
N ASP A 202 50.90 19.20 36.34
CA ASP A 202 51.48 20.51 36.65
C ASP A 202 52.78 20.39 37.47
N SER A 203 53.45 21.52 37.69
CA SER A 203 54.69 21.58 38.47
C SER A 203 54.52 21.21 39.96
N SER A 204 53.28 21.11 40.44
CA SER A 204 52.92 20.69 41.80
C SER A 204 52.51 19.21 41.88
N GLY A 205 52.50 18.49 40.75
CA GLY A 205 52.14 17.08 40.68
C GLY A 205 50.64 16.82 40.50
N ASN A 206 49.81 17.84 40.25
CA ASN A 206 48.38 17.65 40.02
C ASN A 206 48.09 17.28 38.56
N VAL A 207 47.10 16.41 38.34
CA VAL A 207 46.59 16.13 36.99
C VAL A 207 45.77 17.32 36.50
N VAL A 208 46.14 17.88 35.35
CA VAL A 208 45.44 18.97 34.67
C VAL A 208 44.84 18.42 33.39
N ILE A 209 43.52 18.55 33.26
CA ILE A 209 42.76 18.23 32.05
C ILE A 209 42.51 19.53 31.30
N ASP A 210 42.53 19.47 29.97
CA ASP A 210 42.11 20.57 29.10
C ASP A 210 40.76 21.17 29.54
N PRO A 211 40.68 22.46 29.90
CA PRO A 211 39.43 23.08 30.32
C PRO A 211 38.31 23.00 29.26
N SER A 212 38.66 22.88 27.98
CA SER A 212 37.69 22.69 26.90
C SER A 212 36.92 21.37 27.00
N ALA A 213 37.38 20.41 27.80
CA ALA A 213 36.64 19.17 28.06
C ALA A 213 35.27 19.41 28.70
N VAL A 214 35.11 20.49 29.46
CA VAL A 214 33.83 20.85 30.08
C VAL A 214 32.96 21.54 29.05
N GLY A 215 31.73 21.03 28.87
CA GLY A 215 30.76 21.57 27.92
C GLY A 215 30.97 21.15 26.48
N THR A 216 31.95 20.28 26.19
CA THR A 216 32.05 19.64 24.88
C THR A 216 30.90 18.65 24.73
N GLU A 217 30.08 18.84 23.69
CA GLU A 217 29.01 17.91 23.32
C GLU A 217 29.59 16.63 22.70
N ILE A 218 29.00 15.49 23.06
CA ILE A 218 29.38 14.18 22.52
C ILE A 218 28.15 13.60 21.82
N THR A 219 28.18 13.59 20.49
CA THR A 219 27.13 12.93 19.69
C THR A 219 27.34 11.42 19.71
N TYR A 220 26.31 10.69 20.09
CA TYR A 220 26.30 9.24 20.07
C TYR A 220 24.99 8.74 19.45
N THR A 221 25.03 7.55 18.88
CA THR A 221 23.89 6.89 18.28
C THR A 221 23.53 5.66 19.10
N LEU A 222 22.24 5.53 19.41
CA LEU A 222 21.65 4.29 19.91
C LEU A 222 20.98 3.60 18.75
N THR A 223 21.31 2.34 18.54
CA THR A 223 20.64 1.49 17.57
C THR A 223 19.99 0.34 18.32
N ALA A 224 18.69 0.15 18.11
CA ALA A 224 17.96 -1.02 18.57
C ALA A 224 17.34 -1.71 17.35
N SER A 225 17.39 -3.03 17.33
CA SER A 225 16.85 -3.87 16.27
C SER A 225 16.08 -5.01 16.91
N THR A 226 14.92 -5.32 16.36
CA THR A 226 14.07 -6.43 16.80
C THR A 226 13.67 -7.25 15.58
N VAL A 227 13.68 -8.58 15.70
CA VAL A 227 13.30 -9.50 14.62
C VAL A 227 11.79 -9.46 14.37
N SER A 228 11.02 -9.03 15.36
CA SER A 228 9.57 -8.89 15.28
C SER A 228 9.16 -7.56 15.86
N ALA A 229 8.11 -6.95 15.32
CA ALA A 229 7.57 -5.70 15.83
C ALA A 229 7.25 -5.82 17.33
N VAL A 230 7.70 -4.84 18.12
CA VAL A 230 7.45 -4.77 19.56
C VAL A 230 6.68 -3.49 19.87
N SER A 231 5.41 -3.63 20.24
CA SER A 231 4.60 -2.50 20.70
C SER A 231 5.13 -1.95 22.03
N GLY A 232 5.27 -0.63 22.13
CA GLY A 232 5.71 0.01 23.38
C GLY A 232 7.20 -0.21 23.70
N TYR A 233 8.03 -0.39 22.69
CA TYR A 233 9.48 -0.53 22.87
C TYR A 233 10.07 0.73 23.53
N THR A 234 10.74 0.58 24.66
CA THR A 234 11.35 1.70 25.40
C THR A 234 12.87 1.64 25.32
N ILE A 235 13.50 2.75 24.97
CA ILE A 235 14.94 2.95 25.09
C ILE A 235 15.21 3.76 26.35
N ALA A 236 15.99 3.20 27.27
CA ALA A 236 16.46 3.88 28.47
C ALA A 236 17.98 4.00 28.42
N ASP A 237 18.51 5.18 28.74
CA ASP A 237 19.94 5.44 28.81
C ASP A 237 20.28 6.14 30.13
N THR A 238 21.51 5.93 30.61
CA THR A 238 22.01 6.54 31.84
C THR A 238 23.41 7.05 31.57
N LEU A 239 23.57 8.37 31.59
CA LEU A 239 24.87 9.00 31.41
C LEU A 239 25.72 8.84 32.68
N ALA A 240 27.03 8.82 32.49
CA ALA A 240 27.98 8.82 33.60
C ALA A 240 27.88 10.11 34.43
N GLU A 241 28.36 10.05 35.66
CA GLU A 241 28.44 11.22 36.53
C GLU A 241 29.16 12.39 35.80
N ARG A 242 28.60 13.60 35.88
CA ARG A 242 29.07 14.84 35.23
C ARG A 242 28.80 14.95 33.73
N MET A 243 28.04 14.03 33.16
CA MET A 243 27.45 14.20 31.83
C MET A 243 25.96 14.54 31.97
N THR A 244 25.44 15.34 31.04
CA THR A 244 24.02 15.66 30.95
C THR A 244 23.59 15.57 29.51
N TYR A 245 22.31 15.28 29.30
CA TYR A 245 21.69 15.46 27.99
C TYR A 245 21.67 16.95 27.65
N VAL A 246 21.83 17.25 26.37
CA VAL A 246 21.57 18.56 25.80
C VAL A 246 20.12 18.56 25.34
N ASP A 247 19.31 19.49 25.83
CA ASP A 247 17.89 19.51 25.48
C ASP A 247 17.70 19.84 23.99
N GLY A 248 16.93 19.01 23.28
CA GLY A 248 16.61 19.21 21.87
C GLY A 248 17.72 18.83 20.88
N SER A 249 18.77 18.14 21.34
CA SER A 249 19.83 17.58 20.49
C SER A 249 19.52 16.18 19.98
#